data_AF-A0A833VBH9-F1
#
_entry.id   AF-A0A833VBH9-F1
#
_cell.length_a   1.000
_cell.length_b   1.000
_cell.length_c   1.000
_cell.angle_alpha   90.00
_cell.angle_beta   90.00
_cell.angle_gamma   90.00
#
_symmetry.space_group_name_H-M   'P 1'
#
loop_
_entity.id
_entity.type
_entity.pdbx_description
1 polymer ?
#
loop_
_entity_poly.entity_id
_entity_poly.type
_entity_poly.pdbx_seq_one_letter_code
_entity_poly.pdbx_strand_id
1 'polypeptide(L)'
;MANTITHFTHPEHRLFLTYKPESFCCDLCKTSGTGIRLRCDTCNFDLHQSCISYPKTLSFFAHPWHTLVLEDHSASTVGPTVCCDLCCEPLKGFYYKCIPCGFNLHPSCSLSPKIVRTRFHPVTSSHLCRLLAAALLVTRI
;
A
#
# COMPACT_ATOMS: atom_id res chain seq x y z
N MET A 1 22.93 -15.22 -14.80
CA MET A 1 21.65 -15.19 -14.05
C MET A 1 21.13 -13.76 -14.06
N ALA A 2 19.88 -13.53 -14.46
CA ALA A 2 19.38 -12.18 -14.69
C ALA A 2 19.01 -11.52 -13.34
N ASN A 3 19.86 -10.61 -12.85
CA ASN A 3 19.62 -9.83 -11.63
C ASN A 3 18.74 -8.60 -11.90
N THR A 4 17.85 -8.67 -12.88
CA THR A 4 16.99 -7.55 -13.31
C THR A 4 15.55 -7.98 -13.49
N ILE A 5 14.63 -7.14 -13.03
CA ILE A 5 13.18 -7.37 -13.06
C ILE A 5 12.50 -6.14 -13.66
N THR A 6 11.53 -6.36 -14.55
CA THR A 6 10.56 -5.33 -14.95
C THR A 6 9.38 -5.39 -14.00
N HIS A 7 9.01 -4.26 -13.39
CA HIS A 7 7.92 -4.20 -12.43
C HIS A 7 6.82 -3.28 -12.95
N PHE A 8 5.55 -3.66 -12.77
CA PHE A 8 4.43 -2.91 -13.36
C PHE A 8 4.24 -1.50 -12.77
N THR A 9 4.77 -1.23 -11.57
CA THR A 9 4.78 0.12 -10.98
C THR A 9 5.91 1.00 -11.52
N HIS A 10 6.84 0.43 -12.29
CA HIS A 10 7.93 1.14 -12.95
C HIS A 10 8.27 0.46 -14.29
N PRO A 11 7.36 0.51 -15.29
CA PRO A 11 7.48 -0.27 -16.52
C PRO A 11 8.55 0.26 -17.49
N GLU A 12 8.87 1.55 -17.40
CA GLU A 12 9.80 2.26 -18.31
C GLU A 12 11.23 1.72 -18.21
N HIS A 13 11.64 1.22 -17.05
CA HIS A 13 13.00 0.72 -16.82
C HIS A 13 13.01 -0.60 -16.06
N ARG A 14 14.10 -1.34 -16.26
CA ARG A 14 14.40 -2.54 -15.48
C ARG A 14 14.98 -2.13 -14.13
N LEU A 15 14.58 -2.82 -13.07
CA LEU A 15 15.12 -2.68 -11.73
C LEU A 15 16.20 -3.73 -11.50
N PHE A 16 17.33 -3.32 -10.92
CA PHE A 16 18.48 -4.17 -10.64
C PHE A 16 18.50 -4.55 -9.16
N LEU A 17 18.75 -5.83 -8.86
CA LEU A 17 18.98 -6.26 -7.49
C LEU A 17 20.34 -5.76 -7.02
N THR A 18 20.34 -4.93 -5.97
CA THR A 18 21.54 -4.35 -5.38
C THR A 18 21.51 -4.46 -3.86
N TYR A 19 22.69 -4.47 -3.26
CA TYR A 19 22.86 -4.30 -1.81
C TYR A 19 23.53 -2.97 -1.53
N LYS A 20 22.98 -2.20 -0.60
CA LYS A 20 23.52 -0.91 -0.15
C LYS A 20 23.21 -0.76 1.35
N PRO A 21 24.19 -0.51 2.22
CA PRO A 21 23.98 -0.49 3.67
C PRO A 21 23.10 0.68 4.13
N GLU A 22 22.98 1.73 3.32
CA GLU A 22 22.16 2.89 3.63
C GLU A 22 20.67 2.54 3.65
N SER A 23 19.94 3.26 4.51
CA SER A 23 18.48 3.20 4.48
C SER A 23 17.95 3.80 3.18
N PHE A 24 16.79 3.32 2.76
CA PHE A 24 16.07 3.82 1.60
C PHE A 24 14.57 3.82 1.89
N CYS A 25 13.81 4.62 1.15
CA CYS A 25 12.35 4.59 1.18
C CYS A 25 11.86 3.77 -0.03
N CYS A 26 11.04 2.76 0.22
CA CYS A 26 10.47 1.98 -0.87
C CYS A 26 9.38 2.78 -1.58
N ASP A 27 9.44 2.86 -2.90
CA ASP A 27 8.50 3.65 -3.69
C ASP A 27 7.12 3.03 -3.80
N LEU A 28 6.99 1.72 -3.54
CA LEU A 28 5.70 1.04 -3.53
C LEU A 28 4.96 1.25 -2.22
N CYS A 29 5.54 0.85 -1.08
CA CYS A 29 4.83 0.88 0.21
C CYS A 29 5.13 2.13 1.06
N LYS A 30 6.09 2.98 0.63
CA LYS A 30 6.53 4.20 1.32
C LYS A 30 6.96 3.97 2.77
N THR A 31 7.54 2.81 3.04
CA THR A 31 8.23 2.49 4.29
C THR A 31 9.73 2.35 4.07
N SER A 32 10.49 2.57 5.13
CA SER A 32 11.95 2.47 5.08
C SER A 32 12.40 1.01 4.97
N GLY A 33 13.50 0.77 4.25
CA GLY A 33 14.24 -0.49 4.22
C GLY A 33 15.75 -0.25 4.31
N THR A 34 16.52 -1.32 4.43
CA THR A 34 18.00 -1.31 4.46
C THR A 34 18.54 -2.51 3.69
N GLY A 35 19.76 -2.40 3.16
CA GLY A 35 20.46 -3.52 2.53
C GLY A 35 19.96 -3.85 1.13
N ILE A 36 19.34 -5.01 0.96
CA ILE A 36 18.91 -5.55 -0.35
C ILE A 36 17.69 -4.78 -0.85
N ARG A 37 17.78 -4.30 -2.09
CA ARG A 37 16.71 -3.60 -2.79
C ARG A 37 16.76 -3.83 -4.27
N LEU A 38 15.63 -3.65 -4.93
CA LEU A 38 15.57 -3.44 -6.37
C LEU A 38 15.69 -1.95 -6.63
N ARG A 39 16.63 -1.56 -7.49
CA ARG A 39 16.90 -0.15 -7.78
C ARG A 39 16.91 0.13 -9.27
N CYS A 40 16.28 1.22 -9.68
CA CYS A 40 16.55 1.90 -10.94
C CYS A 40 17.39 3.14 -10.63
N ASP A 41 18.66 3.14 -11.04
CA ASP A 41 19.53 4.31 -10.83
C ASP A 41 19.11 5.51 -11.69
N THR A 42 18.54 5.28 -12.88
CA THR A 42 18.05 6.35 -13.78
C THR A 42 16.94 7.19 -13.14
N CYS A 43 16.00 6.54 -12.46
CA CYS A 43 14.84 7.20 -11.87
C CYS A 43 14.95 7.40 -10.37
N ASN A 44 16.06 6.94 -9.76
CA ASN A 44 16.21 6.85 -8.30
C ASN A 44 15.02 6.15 -7.63
N PHE A 45 14.55 5.06 -8.23
CA PHE A 45 13.38 4.30 -7.79
C PHE A 45 13.83 3.04 -7.05
N ASP A 46 13.40 2.87 -5.80
CA ASP A 46 13.80 1.75 -4.94
C ASP A 46 12.58 0.94 -4.49
N LEU A 47 12.66 -0.39 -4.57
CA LEU A 47 11.69 -1.32 -3.99
C LEU A 47 12.33 -2.27 -3.00
N HIS A 48 11.61 -2.60 -1.92
CA HIS A 48 11.93 -3.79 -1.15
C HIS A 48 11.80 -5.03 -2.02
N GLN A 49 12.62 -6.05 -1.76
CA GLN A 49 12.52 -7.34 -2.44
C GLN A 49 11.13 -7.98 -2.26
N SER A 50 10.51 -7.81 -1.10
CA SER A 50 9.15 -8.30 -0.82
C SER A 50 8.04 -7.51 -1.53
N CYS A 51 8.31 -6.27 -1.96
CA CYS A 51 7.29 -5.46 -2.64
C CYS A 51 7.05 -5.91 -4.09
N ILE A 52 7.97 -6.69 -4.66
CA ILE A 52 7.89 -7.23 -6.03
C ILE A 52 6.82 -8.32 -6.14
N SER A 53 6.58 -9.06 -5.06
CA SER A 53 5.66 -10.20 -5.08
C SER A 53 4.19 -9.79 -5.07
N TYR A 54 3.88 -8.51 -4.85
CA TYR A 54 2.51 -8.05 -4.90
C TYR A 54 2.03 -8.01 -6.36
N PRO A 55 0.95 -8.74 -6.72
CA PRO A 55 0.42 -8.69 -8.06
C PRO A 55 -0.21 -7.34 -8.38
N LYS A 56 -0.34 -7.01 -9.67
CA LYS A 56 -1.07 -5.80 -10.11
C LYS A 56 -2.56 -5.86 -9.73
N THR A 57 -3.12 -7.07 -9.71
CA THR A 57 -4.53 -7.33 -9.41
C THR A 57 -4.65 -8.43 -8.36
N LEU A 58 -5.57 -8.27 -7.42
CA LEU A 58 -5.73 -9.16 -6.27
C LEU A 58 -7.19 -9.59 -6.10
N SER A 59 -7.41 -10.89 -5.96
CA SER A 59 -8.64 -11.44 -5.39
C SER A 59 -8.45 -11.60 -3.88
N PHE A 60 -9.19 -10.83 -3.08
CA PHE A 60 -9.00 -10.80 -1.62
C PHE A 60 -10.12 -11.53 -0.90
N PHE A 61 -9.80 -12.39 0.07
CA PHE A 61 -10.79 -13.28 0.69
C PHE A 61 -11.91 -12.56 1.45
N ALA A 62 -11.63 -11.39 2.04
CA ALA A 62 -12.65 -10.60 2.75
C ALA A 62 -13.41 -9.63 1.81
N HIS A 63 -13.03 -9.60 0.52
CA HIS A 63 -13.73 -8.85 -0.52
C HIS A 63 -13.70 -9.63 -1.85
N PRO A 64 -14.32 -10.84 -1.92
CA PRO A 64 -14.13 -11.76 -3.04
C PRO A 64 -14.96 -11.41 -4.29
N TRP A 65 -15.92 -10.49 -4.17
CA TRP A 65 -16.86 -10.17 -5.26
C TRP A 65 -16.26 -9.33 -6.38
N HIS A 66 -15.19 -8.59 -6.08
CA HIS A 66 -14.51 -7.73 -7.04
C HIS A 66 -13.00 -7.85 -6.90
N THR A 67 -12.31 -7.74 -8.03
CA THR A 67 -10.86 -7.67 -8.06
C THR A 67 -10.40 -6.29 -7.58
N LEU A 68 -9.40 -6.28 -6.71
CA LEU A 68 -8.72 -5.05 -6.33
C LEU A 68 -7.54 -4.80 -7.29
N VAL A 69 -7.32 -3.54 -7.65
CA VAL A 69 -6.21 -3.11 -8.51
C VAL A 69 -5.22 -2.32 -7.68
N LEU A 70 -3.93 -2.60 -7.83
CA LEU A 70 -2.88 -1.82 -7.18
C LEU A 70 -2.69 -0.48 -7.93
N GLU A 71 -2.94 0.63 -7.25
CA GLU A 71 -2.84 1.99 -7.80
C GLU A 71 -1.87 2.84 -6.99
N ASP A 72 -1.24 3.83 -7.63
CA ASP A 72 -0.37 4.81 -6.98
C ASP A 72 -1.20 6.02 -6.51
N HIS A 73 -1.12 6.33 -5.21
CA HIS A 73 -1.76 7.51 -4.63
C HIS A 73 -0.77 8.62 -4.28
N SER A 74 0.50 8.49 -4.67
CA SER A 74 1.52 9.50 -4.43
C SER A 74 1.28 10.82 -5.19
N ALA A 75 0.40 10.83 -6.19
CA ALA A 75 0.06 12.00 -6.99
C ALA A 75 -1.07 12.89 -6.40
N SER A 76 -1.82 12.41 -5.41
CA SER A 76 -2.95 13.16 -4.83
C SER A 76 -2.58 13.77 -3.47
N THR A 77 -1.82 14.86 -3.49
CA THR A 77 -1.46 15.66 -2.31
C THR A 77 -2.59 16.57 -1.80
N VAL A 78 -3.70 16.67 -2.55
CA VAL A 78 -4.85 17.51 -2.20
C VAL A 78 -6.08 16.60 -2.07
N GLY A 79 -6.33 16.09 -0.86
CA GLY A 79 -7.48 15.23 -0.60
C GLY A 79 -7.50 14.67 0.82
N PRO A 80 -8.63 14.05 1.23
CA PRO A 80 -8.72 13.37 2.51
C PRO A 80 -7.77 12.17 2.56
N THR A 81 -7.17 11.92 3.72
CA THR A 81 -6.36 10.73 3.96
C THR A 81 -7.20 9.48 3.73
N VAL A 82 -6.78 8.63 2.79
CA VAL A 82 -7.41 7.33 2.54
C VAL A 82 -6.86 6.32 3.55
N CYS A 83 -7.74 5.58 4.21
CA CYS A 83 -7.38 4.54 5.17
C CYS A 83 -7.64 3.15 4.60
N CYS A 84 -6.90 2.17 5.09
CA CYS A 84 -7.13 0.76 4.81
C CYS A 84 -8.38 0.28 5.53
N ASP A 85 -9.29 -0.36 4.80
CA ASP A 85 -10.53 -0.92 5.35
C ASP A 85 -10.29 -2.13 6.27
N LEU A 86 -9.10 -2.71 6.22
CA LEU A 86 -8.73 -3.87 7.03
C LEU A 86 -8.15 -3.48 8.40
N CYS A 87 -7.12 -2.65 8.42
CA CYS A 87 -6.40 -2.28 9.64
C CYS A 87 -6.73 -0.87 10.15
N CYS A 88 -7.53 -0.10 9.41
CA CYS A 88 -7.90 1.29 9.72
C CYS A 88 -6.73 2.30 9.75
N GLU A 89 -5.53 1.89 9.34
CA GLU A 89 -4.36 2.77 9.24
C GLU A 89 -4.31 3.52 7.90
N PRO A 90 -3.67 4.70 7.84
CA PRO A 90 -3.49 5.46 6.60
C PRO A 90 -2.74 4.66 5.53
N LEU A 91 -3.22 4.76 4.29
CA LEU A 91 -2.53 4.24 3.11
C LEU A 91 -1.40 5.20 2.73
N LYS A 92 -0.26 4.64 2.33
CA LYS A 92 0.90 5.39 1.87
C LYS A 92 1.40 4.74 0.59
N GLY A 93 1.70 5.56 -0.43
CA GLY A 93 2.15 5.07 -1.74
C GLY A 93 1.07 4.25 -2.44
N PHE A 94 1.46 3.05 -2.88
CA PHE A 94 0.58 2.14 -3.60
C PHE A 94 -0.32 1.37 -2.65
N TYR A 95 -1.57 1.21 -3.07
CA TYR A 95 -2.55 0.39 -2.36
C TYR A 95 -3.52 -0.28 -3.32
N TYR A 96 -4.17 -1.33 -2.84
CA TYR A 96 -5.19 -2.03 -3.59
C TYR A 96 -6.54 -1.32 -3.45
N LYS A 97 -7.14 -0.95 -4.57
CA LYS A 97 -8.44 -0.31 -4.64
C LYS A 97 -9.43 -1.18 -5.41
N CYS A 98 -10.61 -1.36 -4.84
CA CYS A 98 -11.78 -1.83 -5.58
C CYS A 98 -12.54 -0.60 -6.08
N ILE A 99 -12.50 -0.34 -7.39
CA ILE A 99 -13.20 0.78 -8.01
C ILE A 99 -14.71 0.78 -7.72
N PRO A 100 -15.47 -0.34 -7.91
CA PRO A 100 -16.91 -0.31 -7.71
C PRO A 100 -17.35 -0.13 -6.25
N CYS A 101 -16.55 -0.60 -5.28
CA CYS A 101 -16.92 -0.54 -3.86
C CYS A 101 -16.22 0.56 -3.07
N GLY A 102 -15.16 1.16 -3.61
CA GLY A 102 -14.29 2.07 -2.87
C GLY A 102 -13.49 1.38 -1.74
N PHE A 103 -13.39 0.04 -1.75
CA PHE A 103 -12.64 -0.72 -0.74
C PHE A 103 -11.14 -0.57 -0.97
N ASN A 104 -10.38 -0.21 0.06
CA ASN A 104 -8.96 0.06 0.02
C ASN A 104 -8.17 -0.83 0.98
N LEU A 105 -7.02 -1.32 0.53
CA LEU A 105 -6.23 -2.31 1.26
C LEU A 105 -4.73 -2.07 1.07
N HIS A 106 -3.95 -2.06 2.17
CA HIS A 106 -2.49 -2.07 2.05
C HIS A 106 -2.01 -3.34 1.33
N PRO A 107 -0.92 -3.26 0.56
CA PRO A 107 -0.31 -4.46 -0.01
C PRO A 107 0.07 -5.50 1.05
N SER A 108 0.62 -5.06 2.18
CA SER A 108 0.96 -5.95 3.31
C SER A 108 -0.27 -6.62 3.94
N CYS A 109 -1.40 -5.91 4.02
CA CYS A 109 -2.65 -6.45 4.54
C CYS A 109 -3.27 -7.52 3.63
N SER A 110 -2.86 -7.61 2.35
CA SER A 110 -3.30 -8.68 1.45
C SER A 110 -2.77 -10.07 1.81
N LEU A 111 -1.64 -10.12 2.54
CA LEU A 111 -0.97 -11.35 2.94
C LEU A 111 -1.31 -11.77 4.38
N SER A 112 -2.10 -10.97 5.11
CA SER A 112 -2.48 -11.27 6.49
C SER A 112 -3.30 -12.57 6.56
N PRO A 113 -3.09 -13.41 7.60
CA PRO A 113 -3.83 -14.65 7.76
C PRO A 113 -5.34 -14.41 7.86
N LYS A 114 -6.13 -15.44 7.51
CA LYS A 114 -7.61 -15.43 7.42
C LYS A 114 -8.36 -15.05 8.71
N ILE A 115 -7.65 -14.75 9.81
CA ILE A 115 -8.23 -14.24 11.04
C ILE A 115 -8.04 -12.73 11.04
N VAL A 116 -9.09 -12.02 10.63
CA VAL A 116 -9.06 -10.57 10.61
C VAL A 116 -10.17 -10.02 11.48
N ARG A 117 -9.79 -9.13 12.39
CA ARG A 117 -10.73 -8.27 13.13
C ARG A 117 -11.26 -7.21 12.16
N THR A 118 -12.18 -7.59 11.28
CA THR A 118 -12.86 -6.65 10.41
C THR A 118 -14.13 -6.13 11.08
N ARG A 119 -14.49 -4.87 10.79
CA ARG A 119 -15.80 -4.30 11.16
C ARG A 119 -16.95 -4.80 10.27
N PHE A 120 -16.66 -5.70 9.33
CA PHE A 120 -17.59 -6.12 8.28
C PHE A 120 -18.29 -7.47 8.58
N HIS A 121 -18.06 -8.07 9.75
CA HIS A 121 -18.97 -9.10 10.27
C HIS A 121 -20.05 -8.46 11.17
N PRO A 122 -21.33 -8.85 10.99
CA PRO A 122 -22.45 -8.20 11.64
C PRO A 122 -22.51 -8.65 13.11
N VAL A 123 -22.10 -7.78 14.02
CA VAL A 123 -22.88 -7.64 15.25
C VAL A 123 -23.72 -6.41 15.01
N THR A 124 -25.03 -6.63 14.96
CA THR A 124 -26.09 -5.62 14.92
C THR A 124 -25.67 -4.30 15.56
N SER A 125 -25.96 -3.20 14.85
CA SER A 125 -25.95 -1.78 15.25
C SER A 125 -24.71 -0.92 14.93
N SER A 126 -25.04 0.23 14.31
CA SER A 126 -24.30 1.48 14.10
C SER A 126 -23.04 1.50 13.23
N HIS A 127 -23.27 1.92 11.99
CA HIS A 127 -22.35 2.78 11.23
C HIS A 127 -21.66 3.82 12.12
N LEU A 128 -20.32 3.79 12.17
CA LEU A 128 -19.48 4.97 12.39
C LEU A 128 -18.02 4.63 12.03
N CYS A 129 -17.69 4.81 10.75
CA CYS A 129 -16.35 5.26 10.36
C CYS A 129 -16.46 6.67 9.79
N ARG A 130 -16.80 7.62 10.66
CA ARG A 130 -16.52 9.04 10.47
C ARG A 130 -16.00 9.55 11.82
N LEU A 131 -14.92 10.35 11.78
CA LEU A 131 -14.16 10.92 12.91
C LEU A 131 -13.16 9.89 13.49
N LEU A 132 -11.85 9.99 13.24
CA LEU A 132 -10.96 11.03 13.77
C LEU A 132 -9.87 11.44 12.74
N ALA A 133 -10.15 12.48 11.96
CA ALA A 133 -9.13 13.28 11.28
C ALA A 133 -9.50 14.77 11.44
N ALA A 134 -9.68 15.19 12.69
CA ALA A 134 -9.84 16.60 13.08
C ALA A 134 -9.64 16.71 14.60
N ALA A 135 -8.41 16.54 15.07
CA ALA A 135 -8.03 16.88 16.45
C ALA A 135 -6.57 17.33 16.49
N LEU A 136 -6.23 18.34 15.68
CA LEU A 136 -5.02 19.16 15.86
C LEU A 136 -5.34 20.61 15.54
N LEU A 137 -6.27 21.21 16.28
CA LEU A 137 -6.29 22.65 16.52
C LEU A 137 -6.76 22.89 17.96
N VAL A 138 -6.07 23.82 18.63
CA VAL A 138 -6.21 24.27 20.03
C VAL A 138 -5.54 23.29 21.01
N THR A 139 -4.31 23.53 21.48
CA THR A 139 -3.93 24.68 22.31
C THR A 139 -2.48 25.13 22.08
N ARG A 140 -2.31 26.39 21.65
CA ARG A 140 -1.23 27.26 22.11
C ARG A 140 -1.89 28.32 22.99
N ILE A 141 -1.63 28.28 24.31
CA ILE A 141 -1.08 29.36 25.16
C ILE A 141 -0.39 28.65 26.31
#